data_AF-A0A0R3TTS2-F1
#
_entry.id   AF-A0A0R3TTS2-F1
#
_cell.length_a   1.000
_cell.length_b   1.000
_cell.length_c   1.000
_cell.angle_alpha   90.00
_cell.angle_beta   90.00
_cell.angle_gamma   90.00
#
_symmetry.space_group_name_H-M   'P 1'
#
loop_
_entity.id
_entity.type
_entity.pdbx_description
1 polymer ?
#
loop_
_entity_poly.entity_id
_entity_poly.type
_entity_poly.pdbx_seq_one_letter_code
_entity_poly.pdbx_strand_id
1 'polypeptide(L)'
;MGSDSGYNFILEEPTVEVDSTLLSMNSDMSDTMFNMSDALHALPSDLQLAETEVDTQASKRKSKNVYYPYTTPLIIELKAPTSPATLLSEDSLTYLNQTQPYTIEIRDSYGEKSTFIKSVVRICFYQVRIQVNEAKHLAFWRDHHPGERMLDIDRDGCFNCRSVYADPGNLNAIICVWHSSSPCRISLKAHCVSTEFTAKKHGGEKGVPFRLQVSCFSFHGFIFLHS
;
A
#
# COMPACT_ATOMS: atom_id res chain seq x y z
N MET A 1 31.43 -48.30 46.58
CA MET A 1 31.34 -49.51 45.74
C MET A 1 30.15 -49.27 44.83
N GLY A 2 30.25 -48.93 43.55
CA GLY A 2 31.28 -49.15 42.53
C GLY A 2 30.61 -49.85 41.33
N SER A 3 31.04 -49.49 40.10
CA SER A 3 30.61 -49.88 38.74
C SER A 3 29.25 -49.33 38.27
N ASP A 4 29.14 -48.30 37.43
CA ASP A 4 29.76 -47.95 36.13
C ASP A 4 29.40 -48.89 34.98
N SER A 5 28.66 -48.37 33.99
CA SER A 5 29.00 -48.51 32.57
C SER A 5 28.01 -47.76 31.68
N GLY A 6 28.53 -46.85 30.84
CA GLY A 6 28.19 -46.86 29.42
C GLY A 6 27.35 -45.71 28.88
N TYR A 7 27.94 -44.51 28.84
CA TYR A 7 27.57 -43.48 27.87
C TYR A 7 27.99 -43.93 26.46
N ASN A 8 27.07 -43.85 25.49
CA ASN A 8 27.34 -43.66 24.06
C ASN A 8 26.02 -43.29 23.35
N PHE A 9 25.80 -42.00 23.11
CA PHE A 9 24.90 -41.58 22.04
C PHE A 9 25.75 -40.77 21.05
N ILE A 10 25.95 -41.40 19.90
CA ILE A 10 26.79 -40.96 18.81
C ILE A 10 26.11 -39.76 18.13
N LEU A 11 26.90 -38.70 17.93
CA LEU A 11 26.61 -37.61 17.00
C LEU A 11 26.64 -38.20 15.58
N GLU A 12 25.48 -38.32 14.94
CA GLU A 12 25.39 -38.50 13.50
C GLU A 12 25.17 -37.13 12.84
N GLU A 13 26.13 -36.76 11.99
CA GLU A 13 26.05 -35.62 11.07
C GLU A 13 24.91 -35.82 10.08
N PRO A 14 24.11 -34.79 9.73
CA PRO A 14 23.19 -34.90 8.62
C PRO A 14 23.99 -34.87 7.31
N THR A 15 24.19 -36.07 6.76
CA THR A 15 24.68 -36.28 5.40
C THR A 15 23.73 -35.66 4.39
N VAL A 16 24.32 -34.93 3.46
CA VAL A 16 23.69 -34.26 2.34
C VAL A 16 23.12 -35.31 1.37
N GLU A 17 21.83 -35.64 1.49
CA GLU A 17 21.11 -36.40 0.47
C GLU A 17 20.48 -35.44 -0.53
N VAL A 18 21.09 -35.40 -1.70
CA VAL A 18 20.73 -34.59 -2.86
C VAL A 18 19.61 -35.32 -3.59
N ASP A 19 18.41 -34.73 -3.59
CA ASP A 19 17.24 -35.26 -4.30
C ASP A 19 17.57 -35.50 -5.79
N SER A 20 17.70 -36.78 -6.15
CA SER A 20 18.07 -37.24 -7.50
C SER A 20 16.85 -37.42 -8.42
N THR A 21 15.77 -36.67 -8.19
CA THR A 21 14.55 -36.70 -9.02
C THR A 21 14.34 -35.43 -9.86
N LEU A 22 15.34 -34.54 -9.96
CA LEU A 22 15.27 -33.32 -10.78
C LEU A 22 16.36 -33.20 -11.87
N LEU A 23 17.03 -34.28 -12.23
CA LEU A 23 18.12 -34.27 -13.23
C LEU A 23 17.80 -34.97 -14.56
N SER A 24 16.52 -35.05 -14.95
CA SER A 24 16.11 -35.65 -16.25
C SER A 24 15.41 -34.70 -17.23
N MET A 25 15.58 -33.39 -17.09
CA MET A 25 15.02 -32.43 -18.07
C MET A 25 16.04 -31.37 -18.46
N ASN A 26 17.25 -31.80 -18.82
CA ASN A 26 18.24 -30.96 -19.52
C ASN A 26 18.85 -31.78 -20.67
N SER A 27 18.07 -31.99 -21.71
CA SER A 27 18.59 -32.25 -23.04
C SER A 27 17.62 -31.62 -24.05
N ASP A 28 18.16 -30.77 -24.91
CA ASP A 28 17.53 -30.05 -26.03
C ASP A 28 17.18 -28.57 -25.78
N MET A 29 18.19 -27.79 -25.38
CA MET A 29 18.27 -26.36 -25.72
C MET A 29 18.80 -26.25 -27.16
N SER A 30 17.91 -26.41 -28.14
CA SER A 30 18.12 -25.85 -29.48
C SER A 30 17.52 -24.45 -29.52
N ASP A 31 18.32 -23.47 -29.93
CA ASP A 31 17.96 -22.07 -30.14
C ASP A 31 16.60 -21.88 -30.82
N THR A 32 15.56 -21.60 -30.03
CA THR A 32 14.37 -20.91 -30.51
C THR A 32 14.40 -19.48 -29.98
N MET A 33 14.91 -18.58 -30.83
CA MET A 33 14.75 -17.15 -30.66
C MET A 33 13.26 -16.85 -30.45
N PHE A 34 12.90 -16.25 -29.32
CA PHE A 34 11.55 -15.75 -29.09
C PHE A 34 11.25 -14.66 -30.13
N ASN A 35 10.49 -15.01 -31.18
CA ASN A 35 10.05 -14.08 -32.20
C ASN A 35 8.93 -13.20 -31.61
N MET A 36 9.24 -11.92 -31.38
CA MET A 36 8.30 -10.93 -30.82
C MET A 36 7.04 -10.71 -31.68
N SER A 37 6.99 -11.26 -32.90
CA SER A 37 5.81 -11.23 -33.77
C SER A 37 4.64 -12.10 -33.27
N ASP A 38 4.89 -13.21 -32.58
CA ASP A 38 3.82 -14.10 -32.09
C ASP A 38 3.15 -13.59 -30.80
N ALA A 39 3.88 -12.82 -29.98
CA ALA A 39 3.34 -12.21 -28.77
C ALA A 39 2.28 -11.13 -29.08
N LEU A 40 2.37 -10.46 -30.23
CA LEU A 40 1.39 -9.49 -30.70
C LEU A 40 0.05 -10.12 -31.13
N HIS A 41 0.05 -11.39 -31.55
CA HIS A 41 -1.17 -12.13 -31.86
C HIS A 41 -1.87 -12.71 -30.62
N ALA A 42 -1.15 -12.79 -29.49
CA ALA A 42 -1.70 -13.21 -28.20
C ALA A 42 -2.32 -12.05 -27.40
N LEU A 43 -2.16 -10.81 -27.86
CA LEU A 43 -2.86 -9.66 -27.27
C LEU A 43 -4.31 -9.63 -27.78
N PRO A 44 -5.30 -9.34 -26.90
CA PRO A 44 -6.64 -9.05 -27.35
C PRO A 44 -6.57 -7.92 -28.39
N SER A 45 -7.20 -8.10 -29.54
CA SER A 45 -7.06 -7.22 -30.72
C SER A 45 -7.54 -5.77 -30.51
N ASP A 46 -7.93 -5.40 -29.29
CA ASP A 46 -8.61 -4.14 -28.94
C ASP A 46 -7.66 -2.98 -28.56
N LEU A 47 -6.34 -3.11 -28.71
CA LEU A 47 -5.35 -2.08 -28.34
C LEU A 47 -4.56 -1.45 -29.50
N GLN A 48 -4.96 -1.68 -30.76
CA GLN A 48 -4.40 -0.92 -31.88
C GLN A 48 -5.14 0.41 -32.05
N LEU A 49 -4.59 1.47 -31.44
CA LEU A 49 -4.96 2.86 -31.75
C LEU A 49 -4.39 3.23 -33.12
N ALA A 50 -5.24 3.17 -34.14
CA ALA A 50 -5.01 3.83 -35.42
C ALA A 50 -5.87 5.10 -35.50
N GLU A 51 -5.24 6.15 -36.01
CA GLU A 51 -5.75 7.51 -36.15
C GLU A 51 -7.08 7.55 -36.92
N THR A 52 -7.92 8.50 -36.51
CA THR A 52 -9.23 8.85 -37.07
C THR A 52 -9.19 9.09 -38.58
N GLU A 53 -10.19 8.59 -39.31
CA GLU A 53 -11.02 9.39 -40.23
C GLU A 53 -12.31 8.65 -40.69
N VAL A 54 -13.45 9.28 -40.39
CA VAL A 54 -14.73 9.42 -41.14
C VAL A 54 -15.65 8.21 -41.44
N ASP A 55 -16.87 8.35 -40.88
CA ASP A 55 -18.23 7.95 -41.31
C ASP A 55 -18.89 6.55 -41.12
N THR A 56 -20.09 6.68 -40.55
CA THR A 56 -21.34 5.90 -40.72
C THR A 56 -21.55 4.49 -40.13
N GLN A 57 -22.35 4.50 -39.05
CA GLN A 57 -23.53 3.65 -38.78
C GLN A 57 -23.39 2.14 -38.47
N ALA A 58 -23.40 1.88 -37.15
CA ALA A 58 -24.32 1.01 -36.41
C ALA A 58 -24.29 -0.52 -36.61
N SER A 59 -23.76 -1.24 -35.59
CA SER A 59 -24.52 -2.34 -35.00
C SER A 59 -24.14 -2.61 -33.53
N LYS A 60 -25.19 -2.81 -32.73
CA LYS A 60 -25.20 -2.87 -31.26
C LYS A 60 -24.55 -4.16 -30.76
N ARG A 61 -23.42 -4.05 -30.05
CA ARG A 61 -23.04 -4.99 -29.00
C ARG A 61 -22.97 -4.24 -27.69
N LYS A 62 -23.93 -4.55 -26.80
CA LYS A 62 -24.00 -4.05 -25.42
C LYS A 62 -22.74 -4.54 -24.69
N SER A 63 -21.68 -3.75 -24.71
CA SER A 63 -20.65 -3.79 -23.70
C SER A 63 -21.35 -3.57 -22.37
N LYS A 64 -21.23 -4.55 -21.46
CA LYS A 64 -21.61 -4.39 -20.07
C LYS A 64 -20.72 -3.28 -19.52
N ASN A 65 -21.22 -2.06 -19.60
CA ASN A 65 -20.64 -0.88 -19.01
C ASN A 65 -20.57 -1.17 -17.51
N VAL A 66 -19.37 -1.50 -17.00
CA VAL A 66 -19.15 -1.57 -15.57
C VAL A 66 -19.22 -0.14 -15.09
N TYR A 67 -20.40 0.23 -14.64
CA TYR A 67 -20.70 1.55 -14.12
C TYR A 67 -19.92 1.72 -12.83
N TYR A 68 -18.82 2.47 -12.86
CA TYR A 68 -18.28 3.05 -11.63
C TYR A 68 -19.24 4.16 -11.22
N PRO A 69 -20.04 3.99 -10.13
CA PRO A 69 -20.95 5.04 -9.72
C PRO A 69 -20.12 6.24 -9.31
N TYR A 70 -20.24 7.32 -10.09
CA TYR A 70 -19.76 8.69 -9.84
C TYR A 70 -18.95 8.87 -8.55
N THR A 71 -17.63 8.76 -8.63
CA THR A 71 -16.75 9.27 -7.57
C THR A 71 -16.39 10.69 -7.95
N THR A 72 -17.02 11.67 -7.30
CA THR A 72 -16.56 13.05 -7.39
C THR A 72 -15.09 13.13 -6.99
N PRO A 73 -14.26 13.94 -7.67
CA PRO A 73 -12.86 14.08 -7.30
C PRO A 73 -12.76 14.66 -5.88
N LEU A 74 -11.94 14.02 -5.05
CA LEU A 74 -11.63 14.47 -3.69
C LEU A 74 -10.37 15.33 -3.71
N ILE A 75 -10.36 16.42 -2.95
CA ILE A 75 -9.14 17.16 -2.64
C ILE A 75 -8.67 16.68 -1.26
N ILE A 76 -7.39 16.32 -1.19
CA ILE A 76 -6.73 15.82 0.02
C ILE A 76 -5.52 16.70 0.27
N GLU A 77 -5.43 17.27 1.47
CA GLU A 77 -4.35 18.19 1.82
C GLU A 77 -3.76 17.84 3.19
N LEU A 78 -2.44 17.70 3.25
CA LEU A 78 -1.69 17.58 4.51
C LEU A 78 -1.29 18.97 4.99
N LYS A 79 -1.77 19.37 6.17
CA LYS A 79 -1.44 20.64 6.82
C LYS A 79 -0.11 20.53 7.55
N ALA A 80 0.98 20.61 6.80
CA ALA A 80 2.35 20.62 7.32
C ALA A 80 3.26 21.51 6.46
N PRO A 81 4.32 22.12 7.04
CA PRO A 81 5.32 22.85 6.26
C PRO A 81 6.04 21.90 5.29
N THR A 82 5.97 22.19 3.99
CA THR A 82 6.71 21.45 2.96
C THR A 82 8.01 22.17 2.65
N SER A 83 9.08 21.40 2.41
CA SER A 83 10.39 21.98 2.07
C SER A 83 10.30 22.81 0.78
N PRO A 84 10.83 24.05 0.75
CA PRO A 84 10.86 24.88 -0.46
C PRO A 84 11.88 24.40 -1.50
N ALA A 85 12.72 23.41 -1.16
CA ALA A 85 13.79 22.91 -2.02
C ALA A 85 13.35 21.68 -2.81
N THR A 86 12.83 21.88 -4.02
CA THR A 86 12.74 20.85 -5.05
C THR A 86 13.68 21.23 -6.18
N LEU A 87 14.68 20.39 -6.46
CA LEU A 87 15.23 20.32 -7.82
C LEU A 87 14.05 20.04 -8.76
N LEU A 88 14.01 20.66 -9.94
CA LEU A 88 12.86 20.61 -10.86
C LEU A 88 12.42 19.17 -11.24
N SER A 89 13.28 18.17 -10.99
CA SER A 89 13.06 16.75 -11.29
C SER A 89 12.64 15.88 -10.10
N GLU A 90 12.56 16.43 -8.87
CA GLU A 90 12.26 15.65 -7.66
C GLU A 90 10.90 16.01 -7.05
N ASP A 91 10.18 14.99 -6.57
CA ASP A 91 8.96 15.18 -5.78
C ASP A 91 9.29 15.96 -4.49
N SER A 92 8.39 16.88 -4.11
CA SER A 92 8.54 17.61 -2.85
C SER A 92 8.41 16.70 -1.64
N LEU A 93 9.27 16.91 -0.64
CA LEU A 93 9.24 16.19 0.63
C LEU A 93 8.69 17.07 1.74
N THR A 94 7.80 16.50 2.54
CA THR A 94 7.28 17.09 3.77
C THR A 94 7.88 16.36 4.96
N TYR A 95 8.58 17.10 5.82
CA TYR A 95 9.18 16.54 7.02
C TYR A 95 8.18 16.61 8.18
N LEU A 96 7.88 15.45 8.77
CA LEU A 96 7.03 15.33 9.93
C LEU A 96 7.87 14.93 11.14
N ASN A 97 7.64 15.60 12.27
CA ASN A 97 8.25 15.25 13.53
C ASN A 97 7.50 14.08 14.16
N GLN A 98 8.25 13.17 14.76
CA GLN A 98 7.71 12.02 15.49
C GLN A 98 6.81 12.49 16.64
N THR A 99 5.71 11.79 16.91
CA THR A 99 4.71 12.06 17.97
C THR A 99 4.00 13.42 17.88
N GLN A 100 4.32 14.26 16.89
CA GLN A 100 3.64 15.54 16.67
C GLN A 100 2.36 15.33 15.86
N PRO A 101 1.22 15.95 16.24
CA PRO A 101 0.00 15.85 15.46
C PRO A 101 0.10 16.68 14.17
N TYR A 102 -0.34 16.07 13.07
CA TYR A 102 -0.52 16.71 11.77
C TYR A 102 -1.92 16.41 11.24
N THR A 103 -2.49 17.34 10.48
CA THR A 103 -3.87 17.23 10.01
C THR A 103 -3.92 16.91 8.52
N ILE A 104 -4.67 15.87 8.14
CA ILE A 104 -5.13 15.66 6.77
C ILE A 104 -6.56 16.19 6.66
N GLU A 105 -6.78 17.14 5.75
CA GLU A 105 -8.12 17.58 5.35
C GLU A 105 -8.54 16.87 4.06
N ILE A 106 -9.75 16.30 4.06
CA ILE A 106 -10.36 15.63 2.89
C ILE A 106 -11.68 16.33 2.60
N ARG A 107 -11.89 16.70 1.34
CA ARG A 107 -13.11 17.38 0.88
C ARG A 107 -13.57 16.86 -0.46
N ASP A 108 -14.89 16.73 -0.61
CA ASP A 108 -15.55 16.46 -1.88
C ASP A 108 -15.61 17.77 -2.70
N SER A 109 -15.11 17.74 -3.93
CA SER A 109 -14.96 18.95 -4.74
C SER A 109 -16.26 19.40 -5.41
N TYR A 110 -17.20 18.48 -5.66
CA TYR A 110 -18.38 18.77 -6.50
C TYR A 110 -19.71 18.41 -5.85
N GLY A 111 -19.73 17.62 -4.77
CA GLY A 111 -20.84 17.57 -3.81
C GLY A 111 -22.25 17.32 -4.37
N GLU A 112 -22.38 16.70 -5.55
CA GLU A 112 -23.68 16.58 -6.23
C GLU A 112 -24.68 15.76 -5.43
N LYS A 113 -24.21 14.73 -4.72
CA LYS A 113 -25.00 13.95 -3.76
C LYS A 113 -24.18 13.65 -2.53
N SER A 114 -24.73 14.04 -1.38
CA SER A 114 -24.07 13.75 -0.12
C SER A 114 -24.14 12.26 0.21
N THR A 115 -23.01 11.69 0.60
CA THR A 115 -22.88 10.27 0.92
C THR A 115 -21.89 10.08 2.06
N PHE A 116 -21.97 8.92 2.72
CA PHE A 116 -20.92 8.51 3.64
C PHE A 116 -19.71 8.01 2.84
N ILE A 117 -18.53 8.42 3.29
CA ILE A 117 -17.26 8.01 2.73
C ILE A 117 -16.45 7.36 3.86
N LYS A 118 -15.90 6.17 3.58
CA LYS A 118 -14.87 5.55 4.39
C LYS A 118 -13.51 5.92 3.79
N SER A 119 -12.72 6.67 4.53
CA SER A 119 -11.33 6.98 4.19
C SER A 119 -10.38 6.15 5.05
N VAL A 120 -9.35 5.59 4.42
CA VAL A 120 -8.28 4.86 5.10
C VAL A 120 -6.96 5.56 4.81
N VAL A 121 -6.35 6.10 5.87
CA VAL A 121 -5.04 6.78 5.83
C VAL A 121 -3.98 5.79 6.26
N ARG A 122 -2.91 5.64 5.47
CA ARG A 122 -1.82 4.70 5.76
C ARG A 122 -0.45 5.33 5.56
N ILE A 123 0.50 5.01 6.44
CA ILE A 123 1.92 5.19 6.15
C ILE A 123 2.38 3.99 5.33
N CYS A 124 2.83 4.24 4.11
CA CYS A 124 3.38 3.24 3.20
C CYS A 124 4.84 3.59 2.89
N PHE A 125 5.65 2.60 2.50
CA PHE A 125 6.97 2.90 1.96
C PHE A 125 6.86 3.52 0.56
N TYR A 126 7.66 4.55 0.26
CA TYR A 126 7.62 5.20 -1.07
C TYR A 126 8.32 4.36 -2.15
N GLN A 127 9.44 3.71 -1.82
CA GLN A 127 10.26 2.99 -2.80
C GLN A 127 9.76 1.55 -3.02
N VAL A 128 9.60 1.16 -4.30
CA VAL A 128 9.14 -0.19 -4.69
C VAL A 128 9.99 -1.30 -4.07
N ARG A 129 11.32 -1.12 -4.04
CA ARG A 129 12.26 -2.14 -3.52
C ARG A 129 11.95 -2.59 -2.09
N ILE A 130 11.47 -1.67 -1.25
CA ILE A 130 11.18 -1.94 0.16
C ILE A 130 9.71 -2.36 0.35
N GLN A 131 8.80 -1.93 -0.53
CA GLN A 131 7.40 -2.39 -0.54
C GLN A 131 7.29 -3.91 -0.71
N VAL A 132 8.17 -4.53 -1.52
CA VAL A 132 8.18 -6.00 -1.71
C VAL A 132 8.33 -6.76 -0.38
N ASN A 133 9.02 -6.18 0.60
CA ASN A 133 9.23 -6.77 1.92
C ASN A 133 8.48 -6.00 3.03
N GLU A 134 7.43 -5.23 2.70
CA GLU A 134 6.70 -4.38 3.65
C GLU A 134 6.27 -5.14 4.90
N ALA A 135 5.68 -6.34 4.75
CA ALA A 135 5.25 -7.15 5.88
C ALA A 135 6.38 -7.48 6.86
N LYS A 136 7.60 -7.75 6.36
CA LYS A 136 8.78 -8.00 7.20
C LYS A 136 9.23 -6.74 7.93
N HIS A 137 9.21 -5.59 7.25
CA HIS A 137 9.56 -4.31 7.86
C HIS A 137 8.55 -3.88 8.94
N LEU A 138 7.25 -4.06 8.70
CA LEU A 138 6.21 -3.80 9.69
C LEU A 138 6.31 -4.74 10.90
N ALA A 139 6.61 -6.03 10.67
CA ALA A 139 6.86 -6.99 11.75
C ALA A 139 8.10 -6.61 12.58
N PHE A 140 9.21 -6.30 11.90
CA PHE A 140 10.42 -5.81 12.56
C PHE A 140 10.15 -4.58 13.42
N TRP A 141 9.43 -3.59 12.90
CA TRP A 141 9.09 -2.39 13.66
C TRP A 141 8.26 -2.71 14.91
N ARG A 142 7.23 -3.55 14.77
CA ARG A 142 6.37 -4.00 15.87
C ARG A 142 7.14 -4.72 16.97
N ASP A 143 8.09 -5.57 16.61
CA ASP A 143 8.87 -6.34 17.58
C ASP A 143 9.79 -5.43 18.42
N HIS A 144 10.18 -4.26 17.89
CA HIS A 144 10.98 -3.27 18.61
C HIS A 144 10.12 -2.22 19.34
N HIS A 145 8.84 -2.10 19.02
CA HIS A 145 7.89 -1.15 19.61
C HIS A 145 6.62 -1.88 20.11
N PRO A 146 6.75 -2.75 21.12
CA PRO A 146 5.66 -3.59 21.58
C PRO A 146 4.50 -2.75 22.13
N GLY A 147 3.30 -2.94 21.57
CA GLY A 147 2.08 -2.23 21.98
C GLY A 147 1.91 -0.85 21.32
N GLU A 148 2.87 -0.39 20.54
CA GLU A 148 2.79 0.87 19.81
C GLU A 148 2.25 0.68 18.38
N ARG A 149 1.89 1.81 17.77
CA ARG A 149 1.43 1.88 16.38
C ARG A 149 2.31 2.86 15.61
N MET A 150 2.67 2.53 14.36
CA MET A 150 3.42 3.45 13.50
C MET A 150 2.62 4.72 13.19
N LEU A 151 1.31 4.57 13.05
CA LEU A 151 0.38 5.67 12.78
C LEU A 151 -0.77 5.58 13.79
N ASP A 152 -0.92 6.64 14.56
CA ASP A 152 -1.97 6.75 15.57
C ASP A 152 -2.79 8.04 15.41
N ILE A 153 -3.99 8.02 15.98
CA ILE A 153 -4.95 9.10 15.89
C ILE A 153 -4.83 10.05 17.06
N ASP A 154 -4.85 11.34 16.77
CA ASP A 154 -5.01 12.39 17.77
C ASP A 154 -6.47 12.85 17.79
N ARG A 155 -7.30 12.16 18.58
CA ARG A 155 -8.77 12.31 18.52
C ARG A 155 -9.25 13.74 18.76
N ASP A 156 -8.57 14.48 19.63
CA ASP A 156 -8.94 15.86 19.99
C ASP A 156 -8.79 16.84 18.81
N GLY A 157 -7.92 16.52 17.84
CA GLY A 157 -7.72 17.31 16.63
C GLY A 157 -8.60 16.90 15.44
N CYS A 158 -9.39 15.83 15.56
CA CYS A 158 -10.28 15.37 14.50
C CYS A 158 -11.56 16.22 14.43
N PHE A 159 -12.03 16.49 13.21
CA PHE A 159 -13.24 17.28 12.98
C PHE A 159 -14.08 16.72 11.83
N ASN A 160 -15.40 16.83 11.93
CA ASN A 160 -16.37 16.30 10.95
C ASN A 160 -16.20 14.79 10.63
N CYS A 161 -15.63 14.05 11.56
CA CYS A 161 -15.56 12.59 11.50
C CYS A 161 -16.82 12.01 12.15
N ARG A 162 -17.60 11.20 11.43
CA ARG A 162 -18.68 10.41 12.05
C ARG A 162 -18.12 9.33 12.97
N SER A 163 -17.01 8.71 12.56
CA SER A 163 -16.23 7.78 13.35
C SER A 163 -14.79 7.83 12.87
N VAL A 164 -13.84 7.73 13.79
CA VAL A 164 -12.42 7.72 13.45
C VAL A 164 -11.65 6.88 14.47
N TYR A 165 -10.84 5.96 13.97
CA TYR A 165 -10.13 4.98 14.81
C TYR A 165 -8.90 4.42 14.10
N ALA A 166 -7.91 4.04 14.89
CA ALA A 166 -6.78 3.24 14.46
C ALA A 166 -7.25 1.88 13.92
N ASP A 167 -6.77 1.46 12.75
CA ASP A 167 -7.10 0.15 12.16
C ASP A 167 -6.58 -0.99 13.07
N PRO A 168 -7.47 -1.87 13.61
CA PRO A 168 -7.05 -2.95 14.48
C PRO A 168 -6.14 -3.98 13.80
N GLY A 169 -6.27 -4.16 12.48
CA GLY A 169 -5.49 -5.14 11.72
C GLY A 169 -4.17 -4.60 11.17
N ASN A 170 -4.01 -3.28 11.11
CA ASN A 170 -2.87 -2.62 10.47
C ASN A 170 -2.32 -1.52 11.37
N LEU A 171 -1.13 -1.73 11.94
CA LEU A 171 -0.48 -0.79 12.86
C LEU A 171 -0.06 0.55 12.24
N ASN A 172 -0.04 0.63 10.91
CA ASN A 172 0.32 1.79 10.10
C ASN A 172 -0.90 2.48 9.46
N ALA A 173 -2.13 2.21 9.94
CA ALA A 173 -3.35 2.70 9.33
C ALA A 173 -4.37 3.30 10.32
N ILE A 174 -5.12 4.28 9.83
CA ILE A 174 -6.28 4.91 10.49
C ILE A 174 -7.48 4.83 9.53
N ILE A 175 -8.66 4.56 10.09
CA ILE A 175 -9.92 4.54 9.37
C ILE A 175 -10.78 5.70 9.87
N CYS A 176 -11.35 6.45 8.91
CA CYS A 176 -12.31 7.50 9.16
C CYS A 176 -13.57 7.26 8.34
N VAL A 177 -14.74 7.42 8.95
CA VAL A 177 -16.02 7.53 8.27
C VAL A 177 -16.52 8.95 8.43
N TRP A 178 -16.88 9.60 7.34
CA TRP A 178 -17.32 11.00 7.32
C TRP A 178 -18.38 11.19 6.24
N HIS A 179 -19.04 12.35 6.25
CA HIS A 179 -20.13 12.68 5.34
C HIS A 179 -19.66 13.72 4.33
N SER A 180 -19.87 13.49 3.03
CA SER A 180 -19.29 14.33 1.97
C SER A 180 -19.84 15.75 1.89
N SER A 181 -20.90 16.06 2.64
CA SER A 181 -21.47 17.43 2.74
C SER A 181 -20.51 18.45 3.33
N SER A 182 -19.50 18.01 4.08
CA SER A 182 -18.53 18.90 4.70
C SER A 182 -17.12 18.29 4.66
N PRO A 183 -16.06 19.12 4.60
CA PRO A 183 -14.70 18.64 4.74
C PRO A 183 -14.48 17.92 6.07
N CYS A 184 -13.76 16.81 6.03
CA CYS A 184 -13.32 16.05 7.19
C CYS A 184 -11.85 16.37 7.51
N ARG A 185 -11.50 16.46 8.80
CA ARG A 185 -10.11 16.59 9.26
C ARG A 185 -9.73 15.41 10.15
N ILE A 186 -8.65 14.75 9.78
CA ILE A 186 -8.06 13.64 10.53
C ILE A 186 -6.73 14.13 11.11
N SER A 187 -6.64 14.26 12.43
CA SER A 187 -5.38 14.54 13.12
C SER A 187 -4.67 13.22 13.44
N LEU A 188 -3.41 13.12 13.04
CA LEU A 188 -2.62 11.90 13.12
C LEU A 188 -1.21 12.17 13.67
N LYS A 189 -0.63 11.16 14.33
CA LYS A 189 0.74 11.15 14.85
C LYS A 189 1.47 9.96 14.25
N ALA A 190 2.63 10.23 13.65
CA ALA A 190 3.55 9.19 13.22
C ALA A 190 4.53 8.87 14.36
N HIS A 191 4.68 7.59 14.69
CA HIS A 191 5.66 7.13 15.67
C HIS A 191 6.86 6.44 15.01
N CYS A 192 6.79 6.08 13.73
CA CYS A 192 7.93 5.54 13.02
C CYS A 192 8.86 6.65 12.49
N VAL A 193 10.15 6.33 12.45
CA VAL A 193 11.22 7.17 11.92
C VAL A 193 11.85 6.48 10.70
N SER A 194 12.16 7.26 9.67
CA SER A 194 12.67 6.76 8.38
C SER A 194 14.00 6.01 8.48
N THR A 195 14.82 6.31 9.48
CA THR A 195 16.12 5.66 9.73
C THR A 195 16.01 4.30 10.40
N GLU A 196 14.85 3.93 10.96
CA GLU A 196 14.64 2.59 11.52
C GLU A 196 14.63 1.50 10.44
N PHE A 197 14.43 1.90 9.18
CA PHE A 197 14.31 1.02 8.03
C PHE A 197 15.55 1.05 7.12
N THR A 198 16.66 1.64 7.57
CA THR A 198 17.93 1.62 6.83
C THR A 198 18.75 0.37 7.17
N ALA A 199 19.57 -0.08 6.21
CA ALA A 199 20.35 -1.31 6.38
C ALA A 199 21.48 -1.14 7.41
N LYS A 200 22.03 0.07 7.56
CA LYS A 200 23.09 0.35 8.54
C LYS A 200 22.56 1.20 9.69
N LYS A 201 22.83 0.73 10.91
CA LYS A 201 22.57 1.46 12.17
C LYS A 201 23.65 2.52 12.49
N HIS A 202 24.72 2.60 11.71
CA HIS A 202 25.79 3.59 11.90
C HIS A 202 25.38 4.89 11.17
N GLY A 203 25.43 6.02 11.88
CA GLY A 203 24.90 7.29 11.42
C GLY A 203 25.44 7.73 10.06
N GLY A 204 24.59 8.38 9.25
CA GLY A 204 24.95 8.97 7.96
C GLY A 204 24.14 8.46 6.76
N GLU A 205 23.38 7.36 6.88
CA GLU A 205 22.47 6.94 5.81
C GLU A 205 21.21 7.81 5.76
N LYS A 206 20.80 8.19 4.54
CA LYS A 206 19.52 8.85 4.28
C LYS A 206 18.39 7.89 4.67
N GLY A 207 17.48 8.34 5.52
CA GLY A 207 16.31 7.56 5.93
C GLY A 207 15.43 7.13 4.75
N VAL A 208 14.70 6.04 4.92
CA VAL A 208 13.75 5.54 3.92
C VAL A 208 12.54 6.48 3.84
N PRO A 209 12.21 7.04 2.65
CA PRO A 209 11.04 7.89 2.50
C PRO A 209 9.74 7.09 2.61
N PHE A 210 8.77 7.68 3.32
CA PHE A 210 7.40 7.20 3.40
C PHE A 210 6.46 8.00 2.49
N ARG A 211 5.28 7.46 2.25
CA ARG A 211 4.14 8.15 1.65
C ARG A 211 2.94 7.99 2.58
N LEU A 212 2.21 9.09 2.82
CA LEU A 212 0.88 9.04 3.40
C LEU A 212 -0.13 8.79 2.29
N GLN A 213 -0.68 7.58 2.24
CA GLN A 213 -1.69 7.18 1.27
C GLN A 213 -3.08 7.33 1.88
N VAL A 214 -4.00 7.92 1.12
CA VAL A 214 -5.41 8.05 1.50
C VAL A 214 -6.26 7.33 0.46
N SER A 215 -6.99 6.29 0.89
CA SER A 215 -7.92 5.54 0.04
C SER A 215 -9.35 5.81 0.49
N CYS A 216 -10.23 6.22 -0.42
CA CYS A 216 -11.60 6.61 -0.10
C CYS A 216 -12.61 5.70 -0.82
N PHE A 217 -13.63 5.25 -0.09
CA PHE A 217 -14.66 4.35 -0.56
C PHE A 217 -16.03 4.96 -0.23
N SER A 218 -16.86 5.22 -1.23
CA SER A 218 -18.21 5.75 -1.04
C SER A 218 -19.21 4.62 -0.77
N PHE A 219 -20.16 4.86 0.12
CA PHE A 219 -21.28 3.94 0.36
C PHE A 219 -22.46 4.31 -0.56
N HIS A 220 -22.35 4.03 -1.86
CA HIS A 220 -23.52 4.09 -2.75
C HIS A 220 -24.23 2.74 -2.74
N GLY A 221 -25.44 2.66 -2.16
CA GLY A 221 -26.41 1.61 -2.50
C GLY A 221 -26.91 0.62 -1.43
N PHE A 222 -26.76 0.87 -0.13
CA PHE A 222 -27.50 0.08 0.87
C PHE A 222 -28.54 0.94 1.59
N ILE A 223 -29.79 0.78 1.18
CA ILE A 223 -30.95 1.22 1.95
C ILE A 223 -30.89 0.44 3.27
N PHE A 224 -30.73 1.15 4.39
CA PHE A 224 -31.06 0.58 5.69
C PHE A 224 -32.57 0.41 5.76
N LEU A 225 -33.08 -0.78 5.42
CA LEU A 225 -34.38 -1.23 5.91
C LEU A 225 -34.13 -1.82 7.29
N HIS A 226 -34.48 -1.07 8.33
CA HIS A 226 -34.68 -1.65 9.65
C HIS A 226 -36.15 -2.05 9.74
N SER A 227 -36.42 -3.34 9.97
CA SER A 227 -37.71 -3.82 10.49
C SER A 227 -37.85 -3.49 11.96
#